data_AF-A0A6S6ZRX3-F1
#
_entry.id   AF-A0A6S6ZRX3-F1
#
_cell.length_a   1.000
_cell.length_b   1.000
_cell.length_c   1.000
_cell.angle_alpha   90.00
_cell.angle_beta   90.00
_cell.angle_gamma   90.00
#
_symmetry.space_group_name_H-M   'P 1'
#
loop_
_entity.id
_entity.type
_entity.pdbx_description
1 polymer ?
#
loop_
_entity_poly.entity_id
_entity_poly.type
_entity_poly.pdbx_seq_one_letter_code
_entity_poly.pdbx_strand_id
1 'polypeptide(L)'
;MMPAYLRQRGQALVEALLMLPLLTMAFLAVAWVGKLQFAAQEMAQASRRAVMASAAGAPLARPIGAGAQSGRSQSMPGAAASGNAGLQAEWFGADLQLLAVTAGTALSGSALWNAARIARRTSVAAGAGYAHGDDDAQRRIGAAPTAWRQAADRSLPLARSIGGRVGRVDAPWGRPAITTDWLSSWADLVPADRLGKRGRMTP
;
A
#
# COMPACT_ATOMS: atom_id res chain seq x y z
N MET A 1 -61.25 26.71 -19.60
CA MET A 1 -59.88 26.32 -19.20
C MET A 1 -58.92 27.32 -19.85
N MET A 2 -58.68 28.45 -19.19
CA MET A 2 -57.76 29.50 -19.67
C MET A 2 -56.52 29.48 -18.77
N PRO A 3 -55.30 29.62 -19.31
CA PRO A 3 -54.10 29.62 -18.48
C PRO A 3 -54.06 30.94 -17.70
N ALA A 4 -53.89 30.83 -16.38
CA ALA A 4 -53.53 31.98 -15.56
C ALA A 4 -52.08 32.35 -15.88
N TYR A 5 -51.89 33.24 -16.85
CA TYR A 5 -50.61 33.90 -17.07
C TYR A 5 -50.40 34.86 -15.89
N LEU A 6 -49.66 34.42 -14.88
CA LEU A 6 -49.16 35.27 -13.81
C LEU A 6 -48.43 36.46 -14.45
N ARG A 7 -48.84 37.68 -14.06
CA ARG A 7 -48.35 38.97 -14.55
C ARG A 7 -46.82 39.04 -14.45
N GLN A 8 -46.15 38.69 -15.55
CA GLN A 8 -44.71 38.72 -15.74
C GLN A 8 -44.27 40.14 -16.14
N ARG A 9 -44.40 41.11 -15.23
CA ARG A 9 -43.93 42.50 -15.44
C ARG A 9 -42.77 42.80 -14.49
N GLY A 10 -41.56 42.92 -15.03
CA GLY A 10 -40.36 43.38 -14.33
C GLY A 10 -39.67 42.37 -13.39
N GLN A 11 -40.42 41.41 -12.82
CA GLN A 11 -39.85 40.42 -11.90
C GLN A 11 -38.78 39.54 -12.54
N ALA A 12 -38.95 39.14 -13.80
CA ALA A 12 -37.97 38.31 -14.50
C ALA A 12 -36.59 38.99 -14.64
N LEU A 13 -36.55 40.32 -14.77
CA LEU A 13 -35.29 41.06 -14.84
C LEU A 13 -34.61 41.09 -13.46
N VAL A 14 -35.37 41.33 -12.39
CA VAL A 14 -34.86 41.34 -11.01
C VAL A 14 -34.39 39.95 -10.59
N GLU A 15 -35.16 38.91 -10.93
CA GLU A 15 -34.82 37.52 -10.67
C GLU A 15 -33.58 37.09 -11.46
N ALA A 16 -33.47 37.45 -12.74
CA ALA A 16 -32.27 37.22 -13.53
C ALA A 16 -31.05 37.94 -12.95
N LEU A 17 -31.21 39.20 -12.50
CA LEU A 17 -30.14 39.98 -11.90
C LEU A 17 -29.62 39.37 -10.59
N LEU A 18 -30.45 38.63 -9.86
CA LEU A 18 -30.06 37.90 -8.64
C LEU A 18 -29.50 36.50 -8.95
N MET A 19 -30.07 35.79 -9.93
CA MET A 19 -29.64 34.44 -10.29
C MET A 19 -28.26 34.44 -10.97
N LEU A 20 -27.95 35.44 -11.79
CA LEU A 20 -26.67 35.54 -12.49
C LEU A 20 -25.46 35.57 -11.53
N PRO A 21 -25.39 36.47 -10.52
CA PRO A 21 -24.28 36.46 -9.57
C PRO A 21 -24.26 35.18 -8.73
N LEU A 22 -25.42 34.65 -8.34
CA LEU A 22 -25.50 33.39 -7.59
C LEU A 22 -24.90 32.22 -8.39
N LEU A 23 -25.24 32.09 -9.67
CA LEU A 23 -24.69 31.08 -10.55
C LEU A 23 -23.18 31.27 -10.79
N THR A 24 -22.72 32.51 -10.96
CA THR A 24 -21.28 32.77 -11.09
C THR A 24 -20.52 32.41 -9.81
N MET A 25 -21.06 32.74 -8.64
CA MET A 25 -20.48 32.37 -7.35
C MET A 25 -20.43 30.85 -7.19
N ALA A 26 -21.49 30.14 -7.57
CA ALA A 26 -21.53 28.68 -7.56
C ALA A 26 -20.48 28.07 -8.49
N PHE A 27 -20.34 28.59 -9.71
CA PHE A 27 -19.34 28.11 -10.67
C PHE A 27 -17.92 28.32 -10.16
N LEU A 28 -17.62 29.49 -9.60
CA LEU A 28 -16.31 29.77 -9.03
C LEU A 28 -16.03 28.90 -7.79
N ALA A 29 -17.05 28.62 -6.96
CA ALA A 29 -16.93 27.71 -5.83
C ALA A 29 -16.59 26.28 -6.30
N VAL A 30 -17.27 25.78 -7.33
CA VAL A 30 -16.97 24.47 -7.93
C VAL A 30 -15.55 24.44 -8.50
N ALA A 31 -15.12 25.48 -9.21
CA ALA A 31 -13.76 25.59 -9.73
C ALA A 31 -12.71 25.61 -8.62
N TRP A 32 -12.98 26.29 -7.51
CA TRP A 32 -12.09 26.33 -6.34
C TRP A 32 -11.98 24.96 -5.67
N VAL A 33 -13.10 24.27 -5.46
CA VAL A 33 -13.12 22.90 -4.94
C VAL A 33 -12.38 21.94 -5.88
N GLY A 34 -12.56 22.09 -7.19
CA GLY A 34 -11.83 21.32 -8.19
C GLY A 34 -10.32 21.49 -8.08
N LYS A 35 -9.83 22.73 -7.90
CA LYS A 35 -8.41 23.01 -7.64
C LYS A 35 -7.89 22.34 -6.37
N LEU A 36 -8.64 22.41 -5.28
CA LEU A 36 -8.30 21.75 -4.01
C LEU A 36 -8.22 20.22 -4.16
N GLN A 37 -9.20 19.61 -4.83
CA GLN A 37 -9.24 18.17 -5.06
C GLN A 37 -8.10 17.70 -5.96
N PHE A 38 -7.85 18.43 -7.05
CA PHE A 38 -6.74 18.14 -7.95
C PHE A 38 -5.40 18.19 -7.21
N ALA A 39 -5.14 19.25 -6.45
CA ALA A 39 -3.94 19.36 -5.63
C ALA A 39 -3.82 18.22 -4.61
N ALA A 40 -4.93 17.81 -3.99
CA ALA A 40 -4.93 16.70 -3.04
C ALA A 40 -4.63 15.34 -3.69
N GLN A 41 -5.09 15.11 -4.92
CA GLN A 41 -4.80 13.91 -5.70
C GLN A 41 -3.34 13.92 -6.17
N GLU A 42 -2.85 15.05 -6.66
CA GLU A 42 -1.46 15.22 -7.08
C GLU A 42 -0.50 14.94 -5.91
N MET A 43 -0.75 15.54 -4.74
CA MET A 43 0.07 15.29 -3.56
C MET A 43 0.00 13.84 -3.08
N ALA A 44 -1.13 13.15 -3.26
CA ALA A 44 -1.26 11.73 -2.92
C ALA A 44 -0.44 10.83 -3.87
N GLN A 45 -0.38 11.16 -5.16
CA GLN A 45 0.47 10.43 -6.11
C GLN A 45 1.95 10.75 -5.88
N ALA A 46 2.28 12.01 -5.57
CA ALA A 46 3.65 12.42 -5.25
C ALA A 46 4.18 11.71 -4.00
N SER A 47 3.42 11.69 -2.90
CA SER A 47 3.85 11.01 -1.67
C SER A 47 4.03 9.50 -1.87
N ARG A 48 3.13 8.85 -2.62
CA ARG A 48 3.22 7.42 -2.96
C ARG A 48 4.44 7.09 -3.81
N ARG A 49 4.67 7.85 -4.88
CA ARG A 49 5.84 7.65 -5.74
C ARG A 49 7.14 7.85 -4.96
N ALA A 50 7.21 8.90 -4.15
CA ALA A 50 8.39 9.21 -3.36
C ALA A 50 8.67 8.16 -2.28
N VAL A 51 7.65 7.72 -1.54
CA VAL A 51 7.85 6.70 -0.50
C VAL A 51 8.24 5.34 -1.11
N MET A 52 7.64 4.95 -2.24
CA MET A 52 7.99 3.70 -2.92
C MET A 52 9.39 3.76 -3.54
N ALA A 53 9.78 4.88 -4.13
CA ALA A 53 11.14 5.09 -4.61
C ALA A 53 12.15 5.04 -3.45
N SER A 54 11.84 5.67 -2.31
CA SER A 54 12.69 5.60 -1.12
C SER A 54 12.77 4.19 -0.52
N ALA A 55 11.68 3.43 -0.57
CA ALA A 55 11.66 2.02 -0.15
C ALA A 55 12.52 1.14 -1.07
N ALA A 56 12.64 1.50 -2.35
CA ALA A 56 13.55 0.88 -3.30
C ALA A 56 15.01 1.39 -3.20
N GLY A 57 15.32 2.30 -2.27
CA GLY A 57 16.65 2.86 -2.04
C GLY A 57 16.99 4.12 -2.85
N ALA A 58 16.03 4.70 -3.59
CA ALA A 58 16.25 5.95 -4.29
C ALA A 58 16.19 7.16 -3.32
N PRO A 59 16.99 8.22 -3.54
CA PRO A 59 16.89 9.43 -2.74
C PRO A 59 15.52 10.11 -2.93
N LEU A 60 15.06 10.85 -1.91
CA LEU A 60 13.82 11.63 -2.01
C LEU A 60 13.92 12.61 -3.18
N ALA A 61 13.06 12.41 -4.19
CA ALA A 61 13.05 13.26 -5.37
C ALA A 61 12.68 14.70 -4.98
N ARG A 62 13.46 15.67 -5.47
CA ARG A 62 13.13 17.08 -5.30
C ARG A 62 11.88 17.38 -6.15
N PRO A 63 10.84 17.99 -5.57
CA PRO A 63 9.64 18.34 -6.33
C PRO A 63 10.01 19.30 -7.48
N ILE A 64 9.51 19.00 -8.69
CA ILE A 64 9.59 19.90 -9.84
C ILE A 64 8.36 20.81 -9.77
N GLY A 65 8.49 21.94 -9.06
CA GLY A 65 7.39 22.90 -8.83
C GLY A 65 7.35 23.44 -7.39
N ALA A 66 6.27 24.16 -7.03
CA ALA A 66 6.08 24.77 -5.71
C ALA A 66 5.76 23.76 -4.57
N GLY A 67 5.72 22.47 -4.89
CA GLY A 67 5.53 21.43 -3.88
C GLY A 67 6.76 21.31 -2.97
N ALA A 68 6.55 20.88 -1.73
CA ALA A 68 7.60 20.47 -0.81
C ALA A 68 7.40 18.99 -0.45
N GLN A 69 8.50 18.26 -0.34
CA GLN A 69 8.50 16.87 0.11
C GLN A 69 9.44 16.73 1.29
N SER A 70 8.98 16.06 2.35
CA SER A 70 9.81 15.67 3.49
C SER A 70 9.60 14.20 3.79
N GLY A 71 10.70 13.47 3.98
CA GLY A 71 10.67 12.05 4.31
C GLY A 71 11.34 11.79 5.66
N ARG A 72 10.83 10.79 6.37
CA ARG A 72 11.41 10.28 7.62
C ARG A 72 11.42 8.75 7.55
N SER A 73 12.57 8.17 7.82
CA SER A 73 12.69 6.75 8.15
C SER A 73 12.62 6.59 9.67
N GLN A 74 11.82 5.63 10.13
CA GLN A 74 11.86 5.16 11.51
C GLN A 74 11.98 3.64 11.47
N SER A 75 13.04 3.08 12.07
CA SER A 75 13.05 1.66 12.40
C SER A 75 11.89 1.42 13.35
N MET A 76 10.97 0.52 12.99
CA MET A 76 9.79 0.29 13.80
C MET A 76 10.16 -0.63 14.96
N PRO A 77 10.24 -0.15 16.22
CA PRO A 77 10.47 -1.03 17.36
C PRO A 77 9.22 -1.91 17.50
N GLY A 78 9.40 -3.21 17.68
CA GLY A 78 8.34 -4.23 17.66
C GLY A 78 7.03 -3.77 18.29
N ALA A 79 6.08 -3.39 17.44
CA ALA A 79 4.75 -2.88 17.82
C ALA A 79 3.77 -4.00 18.25
N ALA A 80 4.29 -5.15 18.70
CA ALA A 80 3.48 -6.25 19.21
C ALA A 80 3.28 -6.10 20.72
N ALA A 81 2.07 -6.45 21.19
CA ALA A 81 1.90 -6.92 22.55
C ALA A 81 2.97 -8.00 22.82
N SER A 82 3.66 -7.90 23.96
CA SER A 82 4.89 -8.62 24.30
C SER A 82 4.89 -10.13 24.00
N GLY A 83 3.72 -10.79 23.98
CA GLY A 83 3.58 -12.21 23.63
C GLY A 83 3.97 -12.59 22.20
N ASN A 84 3.82 -11.69 21.21
CA ASN A 84 4.07 -11.99 19.79
C ASN A 84 5.35 -11.35 19.25
N ALA A 85 6.18 -10.75 20.11
CA ALA A 85 7.38 -10.04 19.70
C ALA A 85 8.38 -10.92 18.94
N GLY A 86 8.51 -12.20 19.33
CA GLY A 86 9.36 -13.18 18.64
C GLY A 86 8.89 -13.47 17.21
N LEU A 87 7.59 -13.77 17.05
CA LEU A 87 6.99 -14.00 15.73
C LEU A 87 7.06 -12.75 14.85
N GLN A 88 6.84 -11.57 15.44
CA GLN A 88 6.92 -10.30 14.71
C GLN A 88 8.36 -10.01 14.25
N ALA A 89 9.35 -10.22 15.11
CA ALA A 89 10.76 -10.07 14.73
C ALA A 89 11.15 -11.06 13.63
N GLU A 90 10.62 -12.28 13.67
CA GLU A 90 10.87 -13.34 12.69
C GLU A 90 10.24 -13.05 11.32
N TRP A 91 8.99 -12.55 11.29
CA TRP A 91 8.26 -12.28 10.05
C TRP A 91 8.66 -10.97 9.38
N PHE A 92 8.86 -9.93 10.18
CA PHE A 92 9.17 -8.60 9.65
C PHE A 92 10.66 -8.31 9.59
N GLY A 93 11.49 -9.10 10.26
CA GLY A 93 12.94 -8.92 10.34
C GLY A 93 13.34 -7.75 11.24
N ALA A 94 14.60 -7.76 11.70
CA ALA A 94 15.19 -6.64 12.43
C ALA A 94 15.30 -5.36 11.58
N ASP A 95 15.29 -5.52 10.25
CA ASP A 95 15.47 -4.46 9.27
C ASP A 95 14.15 -3.81 8.83
N LEU A 96 13.02 -4.11 9.49
CA LEU A 96 11.77 -3.42 9.20
C LEU A 96 11.91 -1.92 9.48
N GLN A 97 11.84 -1.14 8.41
CA GLN A 97 11.82 0.32 8.48
C GLN A 97 10.47 0.83 8.03
N LEU A 98 9.80 1.59 8.90
CA LEU A 98 8.64 2.36 8.49
C LEU A 98 9.12 3.67 7.85
N LEU A 99 9.04 3.73 6.53
CA LEU A 99 9.31 4.93 5.76
C LEU A 99 8.03 5.75 5.64
N ALA A 100 8.08 7.02 5.98
CA ALA A 100 6.96 7.94 5.79
C ALA A 100 7.39 9.17 5.02
N VAL A 101 6.66 9.49 3.95
CA VAL A 101 6.86 10.72 3.17
C VAL A 101 5.62 11.58 3.25
N THR A 102 5.84 12.88 3.49
CA THR A 102 4.81 13.91 3.42
C THR A 102 5.08 14.81 2.22
N ALA A 103 4.15 14.84 1.26
CA ALA A 103 4.14 15.80 0.17
C ALA A 103 3.14 16.90 0.50
N GLY A 104 3.48 18.16 0.22
CA GLY A 104 2.54 19.25 0.42
C GLY A 104 2.75 20.40 -0.55
N THR A 105 1.69 21.17 -0.75
CA THR A 105 1.67 22.34 -1.62
C THR A 105 0.82 23.44 -1.00
N ALA A 106 1.16 24.69 -1.30
CA ALA A 106 0.37 25.86 -0.96
C ALA A 106 -0.38 26.35 -2.20
N LEU A 107 -1.69 26.50 -2.08
CA LEU A 107 -2.56 27.09 -3.09
C LEU A 107 -2.78 28.55 -2.72
N SER A 108 -2.38 29.44 -3.61
CA SER A 108 -2.69 30.87 -3.48
C SER A 108 -4.19 31.07 -3.46
N GLY A 109 -4.67 31.91 -2.53
CA GLY A 109 -6.07 32.30 -2.46
C GLY A 109 -6.50 33.14 -3.65
N SER A 110 -7.78 33.52 -3.64
CA SER A 110 -8.36 34.49 -4.57
C SER A 110 -9.15 35.55 -3.79
N ALA A 111 -9.79 36.49 -4.48
CA ALA A 111 -10.64 37.49 -3.85
C ALA A 111 -11.77 36.90 -2.99
N LEU A 112 -12.25 35.69 -3.29
CA LEU A 112 -13.36 35.04 -2.60
C LEU A 112 -12.94 33.91 -1.65
N TRP A 113 -11.70 33.42 -1.74
CA TRP A 113 -11.23 32.27 -0.96
C TRP A 113 -9.82 32.51 -0.41
N ASN A 114 -9.61 32.15 0.86
CA ASN A 114 -8.29 32.23 1.48
C ASN A 114 -7.30 31.23 0.86
N ALA A 115 -6.01 31.53 1.01
CA ALA A 115 -4.96 30.58 0.68
C ALA A 115 -5.14 29.28 1.48
N ALA A 116 -4.83 28.15 0.85
CA ALA A 116 -4.98 26.84 1.45
C ALA A 116 -3.68 26.04 1.35
N ARG A 117 -3.41 25.19 2.35
CA ARG A 117 -2.28 24.26 2.30
C ARG A 117 -2.81 22.84 2.29
N ILE A 118 -2.35 22.06 1.31
CA ILE A 118 -2.68 20.64 1.19
C ILE A 118 -1.43 19.84 1.48
N ALA A 119 -1.53 18.86 2.38
CA ALA A 119 -0.47 17.93 2.67
C ALA A 119 -1.00 16.49 2.71
N ARG A 120 -0.23 15.55 2.16
CA ARG A 120 -0.53 14.12 2.14
C ARG A 120 0.67 13.35 2.66
N ARG A 121 0.43 12.52 3.69
CA ARG A 121 1.42 11.61 4.26
C ARG A 121 1.12 10.19 3.82
N THR A 122 2.14 9.48 3.36
CA THR A 122 2.06 8.06 3.03
C THR A 122 3.18 7.33 3.75
N SER A 123 2.86 6.20 4.38
CA SER A 123 3.81 5.34 5.06
C SER A 123 3.87 3.98 4.40
N VAL A 124 5.08 3.44 4.26
CA VAL A 124 5.34 2.10 3.73
C VAL A 124 6.32 1.41 4.67
N ALA A 125 6.05 0.14 4.95
CA ALA A 125 6.98 -0.73 5.65
C ALA A 125 7.98 -1.27 4.62
N ALA A 126 9.22 -0.79 4.66
CA ALA A 126 10.32 -1.26 3.84
C ALA A 126 11.14 -2.32 4.62
N GLY A 127 11.75 -3.26 3.90
CA GLY A 127 12.52 -4.35 4.51
C GLY A 127 11.69 -5.51 5.09
N ALA A 128 10.38 -5.33 5.30
CA ALA A 128 9.50 -6.41 5.74
C ALA A 128 9.04 -7.30 4.57
N GLY A 129 9.14 -8.62 4.78
CA GLY A 129 8.38 -9.62 4.01
C GLY A 129 8.77 -9.79 2.54
N TYR A 130 9.85 -9.17 2.06
CA TYR A 130 10.37 -9.41 0.71
C TYR A 130 11.44 -10.51 0.73
N ALA A 131 11.32 -11.46 -0.20
CA ALA A 131 12.34 -12.45 -0.51
C ALA A 131 12.90 -12.15 -1.91
N HIS A 132 14.20 -12.32 -2.10
CA HIS A 132 14.86 -12.05 -3.39
C HIS A 132 14.55 -13.09 -4.48
N GLY A 133 13.88 -14.18 -4.09
CA GLY A 133 13.36 -15.22 -4.96
C GLY A 133 12.87 -16.42 -4.19
N ASP A 134 12.46 -17.48 -4.89
CA ASP A 134 11.90 -18.69 -4.27
C ASP A 134 12.88 -19.33 -3.29
N ASP A 135 14.16 -19.46 -3.65
CA ASP A 135 15.19 -19.98 -2.75
C ASP A 135 15.34 -19.14 -1.47
N ASP A 136 15.25 -17.81 -1.58
CA ASP A 136 15.33 -16.91 -0.43
C ASP A 136 14.08 -16.99 0.44
N ALA A 137 12.91 -17.14 -0.18
CA ALA A 137 11.64 -17.33 0.50
C ALA A 137 11.63 -18.67 1.25
N GLN A 138 12.02 -19.77 0.60
CA GLN A 138 12.13 -21.09 1.19
C GLN A 138 13.13 -21.11 2.35
N ARG A 139 14.33 -20.55 2.17
CA ARG A 139 15.31 -20.44 3.27
C ARG A 139 14.74 -19.68 4.47
N ARG A 140 14.08 -18.54 4.24
CA ARG A 140 13.46 -17.74 5.31
C ARG A 140 12.35 -18.49 6.02
N ILE A 141 11.42 -19.11 5.27
CA ILE A 141 10.30 -19.89 5.82
C ILE A 141 10.81 -21.10 6.61
N GLY A 142 11.77 -21.85 6.07
CA GLY A 142 12.36 -23.01 6.74
C GLY A 142 13.25 -22.64 7.93
N ALA A 143 13.83 -21.44 7.94
CA ALA A 143 14.61 -20.92 9.07
C ALA A 143 13.75 -20.33 10.19
N ALA A 144 12.47 -20.05 9.94
CA ALA A 144 11.54 -19.38 10.85
C ALA A 144 11.17 -20.30 12.06
N PRO A 145 11.80 -20.12 13.24
CA PRO A 145 11.67 -21.07 14.34
C PRO A 145 10.25 -21.12 14.93
N THR A 146 9.67 -19.96 15.23
CA THR A 146 8.39 -19.84 15.95
C THR A 146 7.21 -20.04 15.02
N ALA A 147 7.35 -19.62 13.75
CA ALA A 147 6.27 -19.66 12.78
C ALA A 147 6.03 -21.05 12.20
N TRP A 148 7.11 -21.74 11.79
CA TRP A 148 6.99 -22.94 10.95
C TRP A 148 7.89 -24.08 11.42
N ARG A 149 9.15 -23.82 11.77
CA ARG A 149 10.13 -24.88 12.05
C ARG A 149 9.76 -25.71 13.27
N GLN A 150 9.32 -25.10 14.37
CA GLN A 150 8.92 -25.86 15.56
C GLN A 150 7.71 -26.77 15.30
N ALA A 151 6.76 -26.32 14.48
CA ALA A 151 5.61 -27.13 14.08
C ALA A 151 6.05 -28.28 13.16
N ALA A 152 6.95 -28.02 12.21
CA ALA A 152 7.54 -29.01 11.32
C ALA A 152 8.34 -30.06 12.09
N ASP A 153 9.21 -29.65 13.01
CA ASP A 153 10.04 -30.53 13.83
C ASP A 153 9.21 -31.48 14.71
N ARG A 154 8.02 -31.05 15.15
CA ARG A 154 7.07 -31.89 15.90
C ARG A 154 6.26 -32.84 15.01
N SER A 155 5.84 -32.36 13.83
CA SER A 155 4.92 -33.10 12.96
C SER A 155 5.61 -34.06 11.99
N LEU A 156 6.78 -33.71 11.45
CA LEU A 156 7.48 -34.52 10.45
C LEU A 156 7.92 -35.89 10.96
N PRO A 157 8.46 -36.07 12.19
CA PRO A 157 8.77 -37.39 12.71
C PRO A 157 7.52 -38.27 12.86
N LEU A 158 6.40 -37.67 13.26
CA LEU A 158 5.12 -38.37 13.35
C LEU A 158 4.60 -38.78 11.97
N ALA A 159 4.65 -37.88 10.99
CA ALA A 159 4.27 -38.17 9.61
C ALA A 159 5.10 -39.33 9.02
N ARG A 160 6.41 -39.35 9.28
CA ARG A 160 7.31 -40.45 8.85
C ARG A 160 6.98 -41.77 9.54
N SER A 161 6.62 -41.75 10.83
CA SER A 161 6.34 -43.00 11.58
C SER A 161 5.02 -43.65 11.19
N ILE A 162 4.01 -42.85 10.82
CA ILE A 162 2.69 -43.35 10.40
C ILE A 162 2.56 -43.56 8.88
N GLY A 163 3.40 -42.91 8.07
CA GLY A 163 3.26 -42.85 6.61
C GLY A 163 3.16 -44.21 5.94
N GLY A 164 3.97 -45.19 6.35
CA GLY A 164 3.92 -46.55 5.79
C GLY A 164 2.69 -47.37 6.20
N ARG A 165 2.01 -47.01 7.29
CA ARG A 165 0.73 -47.64 7.69
C ARG A 165 -0.43 -46.97 7.00
N VAL A 166 -0.45 -45.63 7.02
CA VAL A 166 -1.48 -44.82 6.36
C VAL A 166 -1.49 -45.08 4.86
N GLY A 167 -0.32 -45.10 4.20
CA GLY A 167 -0.24 -45.38 2.76
C GLY A 167 -0.78 -46.75 2.36
N ARG A 168 -0.67 -47.78 3.21
CA ARG A 168 -1.29 -49.09 2.96
C ARG A 168 -2.80 -49.07 3.10
N VAL A 169 -3.30 -48.31 4.08
CA VAL A 169 -4.74 -48.09 4.25
C VAL A 169 -5.28 -47.23 3.11
N ASP A 170 -4.57 -46.23 2.64
CA ASP A 170 -5.05 -45.27 1.64
C ASP A 170 -4.85 -45.74 0.18
N ALA A 171 -4.02 -46.76 -0.07
CA ALA A 171 -3.72 -47.26 -1.41
C ALA A 171 -4.96 -47.66 -2.24
N PRO A 172 -5.98 -48.37 -1.69
CA PRO A 172 -7.19 -48.69 -2.44
C PRO A 172 -8.02 -47.46 -2.86
N TRP A 173 -7.83 -46.31 -2.21
CA TRP A 173 -8.51 -45.05 -2.53
C TRP A 173 -7.71 -44.17 -3.48
N GLY A 174 -6.55 -44.63 -3.98
CA GLY A 174 -5.73 -43.89 -4.95
C GLY A 174 -5.13 -42.60 -4.41
N ARG A 175 -5.05 -42.42 -3.08
CA ARG A 175 -4.48 -41.20 -2.49
C ARG A 175 -2.94 -41.23 -2.56
N PRO A 176 -2.30 -40.08 -2.83
CA PRO A 176 -0.84 -39.97 -2.77
C PRO A 176 -0.31 -40.28 -1.38
N ALA A 177 0.91 -40.84 -1.31
CA ALA A 177 1.60 -40.99 -0.04
C ALA A 177 1.81 -39.63 0.65
N ILE A 178 1.83 -39.63 1.99
CA ILE A 178 2.11 -38.43 2.78
C ILE A 178 3.47 -37.85 2.35
N THR A 179 3.46 -36.63 1.81
CA THR A 179 4.70 -35.89 1.55
C THR A 179 5.24 -35.29 2.84
N THR A 180 6.55 -35.39 3.03
CA THR A 180 7.26 -34.72 4.14
C THR A 180 8.04 -33.50 3.68
N ASP A 181 8.09 -33.30 2.36
CA ASP A 181 8.67 -32.11 1.75
C ASP A 181 7.56 -31.07 1.56
N TRP A 182 7.36 -30.27 2.60
CA TRP A 182 6.36 -29.22 2.66
C TRP A 182 6.88 -27.86 2.15
N LEU A 183 8.20 -27.75 1.94
CA LEU A 183 8.84 -26.49 1.57
C LEU A 183 8.93 -26.33 0.05
N SER A 184 9.11 -27.44 -0.69
CA SER A 184 9.12 -27.43 -2.15
C SER A 184 7.80 -27.03 -2.78
N SER A 185 6.67 -27.19 -2.09
CA SER A 185 5.36 -26.69 -2.56
C SER A 185 5.31 -25.17 -2.71
N TRP A 186 6.26 -24.44 -2.12
CA TRP A 186 6.36 -22.99 -2.20
C TRP A 186 7.35 -22.50 -3.26
N ALA A 187 7.97 -23.41 -4.03
CA ALA A 187 9.05 -23.13 -4.97
C ALA A 187 8.64 -22.31 -6.21
N ASP A 188 7.34 -22.21 -6.53
CA ASP A 188 6.83 -21.56 -7.74
C ASP A 188 5.86 -20.40 -7.42
N LEU A 189 5.87 -19.90 -6.18
CA LEU A 189 4.93 -18.88 -5.74
C LEU A 189 5.47 -17.45 -5.83
N VAL A 190 6.79 -17.25 -6.01
CA VAL A 190 7.34 -15.92 -6.31
C VAL A 190 7.16 -15.64 -7.81
N PRO A 191 6.45 -14.57 -8.19
CA PRO A 191 6.28 -14.23 -9.60
C PRO A 191 7.64 -14.06 -10.29
N ALA A 192 7.87 -14.82 -11.37
CA ALA A 192 9.15 -14.84 -12.08
C ALA A 192 9.64 -13.43 -12.49
N ASP A 193 8.71 -12.51 -12.76
CA ASP A 193 9.00 -11.11 -13.13
C ASP A 193 9.64 -10.28 -12.00
N ARG A 194 9.60 -10.78 -10.75
CA ARG A 194 10.18 -10.14 -9.55
C ARG A 194 11.54 -10.70 -9.16
N LEU A 195 11.94 -11.85 -9.73
CA LEU A 195 13.29 -12.40 -9.60
C LEU A 195 14.24 -11.47 -10.36
N GLY A 196 14.98 -10.64 -9.62
CA GLY A 196 15.76 -9.55 -10.22
C GLY A 196 16.70 -10.02 -11.32
N LYS A 197 16.59 -9.43 -12.51
CA LYS A 197 17.68 -9.38 -13.52
C LYS A 197 18.86 -8.56 -12.97
N ARG A 198 19.55 -9.07 -11.96
CA ARG A 198 20.89 -8.62 -11.53
C ARG A 198 21.72 -9.83 -11.19
N GLY A 199 22.01 -10.61 -12.22
CA GLY A 199 22.89 -11.76 -12.18
C GLY A 199 23.61 -11.90 -13.51
N ARG A 200 24.50 -10.95 -13.80
CA ARG A 200 25.67 -11.12 -14.69
C ARG A 200 26.59 -9.92 -14.52
N MET A 201 27.26 -9.89 -13.38
CA MET A 201 28.58 -9.27 -13.29
C MET A 201 29.51 -10.43 -12.93
N THR A 202 30.08 -11.03 -13.97
CA THR A 202 31.14 -12.04 -13.89
C THR A 202 32.47 -11.35 -13.54
N PRO A 203 33.46 -12.11 -13.02
CA PRO A 203 34.49 -11.66 -12.07
C PRO A 203 35.44 -10.58 -12.57
#